data_AF-A0A6J5JJ24-F1
#
_entry.id   AF-A0A6J5JJ24-F1
#
_cell.length_a   1.000
_cell.length_b   1.000
_cell.length_c   1.000
_cell.angle_alpha   90.00
_cell.angle_beta   90.00
_cell.angle_gamma   90.00
#
_symmetry.space_group_name_H-M   'P 1'
#
loop_
_entity.id
_entity.type
_entity.pdbx_description
1 polymer ?
#
loop_
_entity_poly.entity_id
_entity_poly.type
_entity_poly.pdbx_seq_one_letter_code
_entity_poly.pdbx_strand_id
1 'polypeptide(L)'
;MTRKRISDDVQARVLTRSRRRCCICYGLNRDTSIKQGQIAHIDQDSANAAEDNLVFLCMPCHDKYDSTTRQSKNFTAAEIRHFREELDQALTSAFSQPVAFGDVLSQPRQSSANHYIRIGGGVSSAELTIHTLPNGDVRVVGEALWGTDREYGPNIGTLDFLATPDGGVVRYENHLLGKEKPYRAVLRIVENGLVFEEEGFNGYFGMNVTFGGEYARAT
;
A
#
# COMPACT_ATOMS: atom_id res chain seq x y z
N MET A 1 -14.99 -39.56 -19.52
CA MET A 1 -13.81 -39.23 -20.34
C MET A 1 -12.56 -39.76 -19.65
N THR A 2 -11.55 -40.17 -20.40
CA THR A 2 -10.28 -40.65 -19.84
C THR A 2 -9.50 -39.48 -19.28
N ARG A 3 -9.31 -39.43 -17.95
CA ARG A 3 -8.57 -38.38 -17.26
C ARG A 3 -7.14 -38.34 -17.79
N LYS A 4 -6.74 -37.23 -18.43
CA LYS A 4 -5.36 -37.04 -18.87
C LYS A 4 -4.55 -36.61 -17.65
N ARG A 5 -3.46 -37.31 -17.36
CA ARG A 5 -2.55 -36.90 -16.29
C ARG A 5 -1.89 -35.58 -16.69
N ILE A 6 -2.00 -34.56 -15.83
CA ILE A 6 -1.25 -33.32 -16.00
C ILE A 6 0.23 -33.65 -15.71
N SER A 7 1.14 -33.28 -16.61
CA SER A 7 2.57 -33.54 -16.39
C SER A 7 3.07 -32.77 -15.16
N ASP A 8 4.08 -33.33 -14.49
CA ASP A 8 4.61 -32.72 -13.26
C ASP A 8 5.20 -31.33 -13.51
N ASP A 9 5.74 -31.10 -14.72
CA ASP A 9 6.26 -29.82 -15.20
C ASP A 9 5.14 -28.76 -15.39
N VAL A 10 4.00 -29.13 -15.99
CA VAL A 10 2.84 -28.23 -16.09
C VAL A 10 2.27 -27.93 -14.70
N GLN A 11 2.18 -28.94 -13.81
CA GLN A 11 1.74 -28.73 -12.43
C GLN A 11 2.65 -27.74 -11.71
N ALA A 12 3.98 -27.90 -11.85
CA ALA A 12 4.95 -27.00 -11.24
C ALA A 12 4.73 -25.55 -11.71
N ARG A 13 4.56 -25.32 -13.02
CA ARG A 13 4.31 -23.97 -13.57
C ARG A 13 3.02 -23.34 -13.06
N VAL A 14 1.91 -24.09 -13.00
CA VAL A 14 0.64 -23.57 -12.47
C VAL A 14 0.79 -23.16 -10.99
N LEU A 15 1.50 -23.98 -10.20
CA LEU A 15 1.70 -23.72 -8.76
C LEU A 15 2.67 -22.58 -8.49
N THR A 16 3.72 -22.42 -9.31
CA THR A 16 4.69 -21.32 -9.16
C THR A 16 4.13 -20.01 -9.69
N ARG A 17 3.40 -20.01 -10.82
CA ARG A 17 2.70 -18.82 -11.36
C ARG A 17 1.73 -18.24 -10.33
N SER A 18 0.88 -19.07 -9.75
CA SER A 18 -0.06 -18.66 -8.70
C SER A 18 0.62 -18.42 -7.34
N ARG A 19 1.86 -18.87 -7.16
CA ARG A 19 2.59 -18.88 -5.88
C ARG A 19 1.72 -19.43 -4.73
N ARG A 20 0.96 -20.49 -5.01
CA ARG A 20 0.01 -21.15 -4.08
C ARG A 20 -1.07 -20.20 -3.51
N ARG A 21 -1.50 -19.19 -4.26
CA ARG A 21 -2.63 -18.31 -3.90
C ARG A 21 -3.86 -18.66 -4.73
N CYS A 22 -5.02 -18.67 -4.09
CA CYS A 22 -6.29 -18.94 -4.75
C CYS A 22 -6.77 -17.68 -5.47
N CYS A 23 -6.98 -17.76 -6.79
CA CYS A 23 -7.44 -16.61 -7.56
C CYS A 23 -8.83 -16.13 -7.12
N ILE A 24 -9.75 -17.02 -6.74
CA ILE A 24 -11.09 -16.65 -6.26
C ILE A 24 -11.00 -15.87 -4.93
N CYS A 25 -10.20 -16.33 -3.97
CA CYS A 25 -10.03 -15.60 -2.70
C CYS A 25 -9.43 -14.21 -2.92
N TYR A 26 -8.50 -14.09 -3.87
CA TYR A 26 -7.90 -12.82 -4.25
C TYR A 26 -8.90 -11.90 -4.98
N GLY A 27 -9.66 -12.43 -5.94
CA GLY A 27 -10.67 -11.70 -6.70
C GLY A 27 -11.76 -11.11 -5.81
N LEU A 28 -12.20 -11.85 -4.80
CA LEU A 28 -13.28 -11.42 -3.91
C LEU A 28 -12.80 -10.57 -2.72
N ASN A 29 -11.65 -10.91 -2.11
CA ASN A 29 -11.24 -10.35 -0.81
C ASN A 29 -9.81 -9.82 -0.81
N ARG A 30 -9.12 -9.82 -1.96
CA ARG A 30 -7.67 -9.52 -2.05
C ARG A 30 -6.82 -10.34 -1.10
N ASP A 31 -7.28 -11.55 -0.78
CA ASP A 31 -6.59 -12.48 0.10
C ASP A 31 -5.35 -13.04 -0.61
N THR A 32 -4.18 -12.58 -0.16
CA THR A 32 -2.87 -12.97 -0.70
C THR A 32 -2.19 -14.06 0.13
N SER A 33 -2.89 -14.67 1.10
CA SER A 33 -2.33 -15.75 1.90
C SER A 33 -2.06 -17.00 1.06
N ILE A 34 -1.02 -17.73 1.42
CA ILE A 34 -0.71 -19.04 0.84
C ILE A 34 -1.80 -20.02 1.27
N LYS A 35 -2.33 -20.78 0.32
CA LYS A 35 -3.43 -21.71 0.54
C LYS A 35 -2.99 -23.17 0.38
N GLN A 36 -3.66 -24.04 1.12
CA GLN A 36 -3.73 -25.46 0.78
C GLN A 36 -4.86 -25.68 -0.23
N GLY A 37 -4.59 -26.41 -1.30
CA GLY A 37 -5.47 -26.46 -2.45
C GLY A 37 -5.02 -27.42 -3.54
N GLN A 38 -5.77 -27.43 -4.65
CA GLN A 38 -5.61 -28.33 -5.78
C GLN A 38 -5.68 -27.58 -7.12
N ILE A 39 -5.22 -28.23 -8.18
CA ILE A 39 -5.32 -27.72 -9.56
C ILE A 39 -6.65 -28.17 -10.14
N ALA A 40 -7.47 -27.20 -10.56
CA ALA A 40 -8.74 -27.40 -11.26
C ALA A 40 -8.59 -27.10 -12.76
N HIS A 41 -9.48 -27.69 -13.56
CA HIS A 41 -9.65 -27.37 -14.99
C HIS A 41 -10.72 -26.28 -15.12
N ILE A 42 -10.40 -25.17 -15.77
CA ILE A 42 -11.27 -23.99 -15.90
C ILE A 42 -12.49 -24.26 -16.79
N ASP A 43 -12.39 -25.20 -17.72
CA ASP A 43 -13.52 -25.66 -18.54
C ASP A 43 -14.27 -26.86 -17.91
N GLN A 44 -13.84 -27.32 -16.74
CA GLN A 44 -14.32 -28.54 -16.08
C GLN A 44 -14.13 -29.83 -16.92
N ASP A 45 -13.31 -29.79 -17.96
CA ASP A 45 -12.95 -30.95 -18.78
C ASP A 45 -11.58 -31.53 -18.38
N SER A 46 -11.61 -32.66 -17.68
CA SER A 46 -10.43 -33.42 -17.25
C SER A 46 -9.54 -33.97 -18.38
N ALA A 47 -9.96 -33.88 -19.65
CA ALA A 47 -9.14 -34.21 -20.80
C ALA A 47 -8.23 -33.05 -21.24
N ASN A 48 -8.60 -31.81 -20.90
CA ASN A 48 -7.91 -30.59 -21.34
C ASN A 48 -6.82 -30.13 -20.36
N ALA A 49 -5.70 -30.85 -20.35
CA ALA A 49 -4.54 -30.55 -19.50
C ALA A 49 -3.66 -29.38 -20.01
N ALA A 50 -4.18 -28.48 -20.85
CA ALA A 50 -3.45 -27.30 -21.30
C ALA A 50 -3.22 -26.34 -20.13
N GLU A 51 -2.01 -25.78 -20.00
CA GLU A 51 -1.63 -24.92 -18.87
C GLU A 51 -2.55 -23.69 -18.69
N ASP A 52 -2.99 -23.08 -19.80
CA ASP A 52 -3.92 -21.95 -19.76
C ASP A 52 -5.34 -22.34 -19.37
N ASN A 53 -5.65 -23.64 -19.37
CA ASN A 53 -6.90 -24.18 -18.86
C ASN A 53 -6.82 -24.64 -17.39
N LEU A 54 -5.64 -24.55 -16.76
CA LEU A 54 -5.44 -25.00 -15.38
C LEU A 54 -5.35 -23.81 -14.41
N VAL A 55 -5.89 -23.99 -13.20
CA VAL A 55 -5.85 -22.98 -12.14
C VAL A 55 -5.65 -23.63 -10.78
N PHE A 56 -4.91 -22.98 -9.89
CA PHE A 56 -4.81 -23.40 -8.49
C PHE A 56 -5.90 -22.74 -7.65
N LEU A 57 -6.67 -23.54 -6.92
CA LEU A 57 -7.72 -23.08 -6.00
C LEU A 57 -7.51 -23.68 -4.61
N CYS A 58 -7.83 -22.92 -3.57
CA CYS A 58 -7.91 -23.47 -2.21
C CYS A 58 -9.05 -24.49 -2.13
N MET A 59 -8.96 -25.47 -1.21
CA MET A 59 -9.97 -26.53 -1.11
C MET A 59 -11.42 -26.00 -1.06
N PRO A 60 -11.77 -24.99 -0.23
CA PRO A 60 -13.15 -24.49 -0.19
C PRO A 60 -13.65 -23.89 -1.52
N CYS A 61 -12.79 -23.14 -2.22
CA CYS A 61 -13.15 -22.57 -3.51
C CYS A 61 -13.18 -23.62 -4.62
N HIS A 62 -12.28 -24.61 -4.55
CA HIS A 62 -12.25 -25.76 -5.45
C HIS A 62 -13.55 -26.54 -5.35
N ASP A 63 -13.97 -26.90 -4.13
CA ASP A 63 -15.21 -27.66 -3.89
C ASP A 63 -16.44 -26.88 -4.39
N LYS A 64 -16.50 -25.58 -4.11
CA LYS A 64 -17.62 -24.74 -4.59
C LYS A 64 -17.66 -24.66 -6.12
N TYR A 65 -16.50 -24.58 -6.77
CA TYR A 65 -16.41 -24.52 -8.22
C TYR A 65 -16.78 -25.84 -8.90
N ASP A 66 -16.29 -26.97 -8.39
CA ASP A 66 -16.60 -28.30 -8.92
C ASP A 66 -18.01 -28.78 -8.55
N SER A 67 -18.63 -28.19 -7.53
CA SER A 67 -20.01 -28.53 -7.14
C SER A 67 -21.03 -28.09 -8.19
N THR A 68 -22.24 -28.65 -8.09
CA THR A 68 -23.44 -28.10 -8.75
C THR A 68 -24.49 -27.86 -7.67
N THR A 69 -24.94 -26.62 -7.47
CA THR A 69 -26.01 -26.30 -6.51
C THR A 69 -27.24 -25.76 -7.23
N ARG A 70 -28.44 -26.06 -6.71
CA ARG A 70 -29.72 -25.56 -7.26
C ARG A 70 -30.19 -24.25 -6.62
N GLN A 71 -29.56 -23.86 -5.52
CA GLN A 71 -29.97 -22.72 -4.68
C GLN A 71 -29.11 -21.49 -4.89
N SER A 72 -27.83 -21.66 -5.23
CA SER A 72 -26.89 -20.55 -5.44
C SER A 72 -26.19 -20.68 -6.79
N LYS A 73 -25.72 -19.56 -7.34
CA LYS A 73 -24.86 -19.58 -8.51
C LYS A 73 -23.46 -20.02 -8.09
N ASN A 74 -22.95 -21.03 -8.78
CA ASN A 74 -21.57 -21.47 -8.63
C ASN A 74 -20.66 -20.56 -9.47
N PHE A 75 -19.37 -20.61 -9.17
CA PHE A 75 -18.39 -19.87 -9.95
C PHE A 75 -18.36 -20.37 -11.39
N THR A 76 -18.30 -19.44 -12.33
CA THR A 76 -18.20 -19.72 -13.75
C THR A 76 -16.74 -19.76 -14.20
N ALA A 77 -16.49 -20.46 -15.31
CA ALA A 77 -15.19 -20.43 -15.98
C ALA A 77 -14.73 -18.99 -16.29
N ALA A 78 -15.65 -18.11 -16.66
CA ALA A 78 -15.37 -16.72 -16.98
C ALA A 78 -14.89 -15.93 -15.75
N GLU A 79 -15.56 -16.07 -14.61
CA GLU A 79 -15.12 -15.47 -13.34
C GLU A 79 -13.73 -15.97 -12.93
N ILE A 80 -13.48 -17.27 -13.07
CA ILE A 80 -12.17 -17.85 -12.73
C ILE A 80 -11.06 -17.30 -13.64
N ARG A 81 -11.30 -17.17 -14.95
CA ARG A 81 -10.33 -16.56 -15.88
C ARG A 81 -10.02 -15.12 -15.46
N HIS A 82 -11.07 -14.34 -15.19
CA HIS A 82 -10.92 -12.96 -14.75
C HIS A 82 -10.12 -12.85 -13.45
N PHE A 83 -10.47 -13.62 -12.42
CA PHE A 83 -9.77 -13.59 -11.14
C PHE A 83 -8.33 -14.12 -11.24
N ARG A 84 -8.06 -15.09 -12.13
CA ARG A 84 -6.69 -15.58 -12.39
C ARG A 84 -5.85 -14.47 -13.02
N GLU A 85 -6.38 -13.77 -14.02
CA GLU A 85 -5.70 -12.62 -14.63
C GLU A 85 -5.42 -11.51 -13.61
N GLU A 86 -6.39 -11.17 -12.76
CA GLU A 86 -6.18 -10.19 -11.68
C GLU A 86 -5.05 -10.60 -10.73
N LEU A 87 -5.04 -11.88 -10.31
CA LEU A 87 -3.99 -12.41 -9.43
C LEU A 87 -2.62 -12.38 -10.13
N ASP A 88 -2.54 -12.81 -11.38
CA ASP A 88 -1.28 -12.86 -12.12
C ASP A 88 -0.69 -11.46 -12.33
N GLN A 89 -1.52 -10.47 -12.66
CA GLN A 89 -1.10 -9.08 -12.79
C GLN A 89 -0.59 -8.53 -11.46
N ALA A 90 -1.29 -8.82 -10.36
CA ALA A 90 -0.89 -8.38 -9.03
C ALA A 90 0.42 -9.02 -8.56
N LEU A 91 0.60 -10.32 -8.79
CA LEU A 91 1.84 -11.02 -8.46
C LEU A 91 3.00 -10.53 -9.32
N THR A 92 2.79 -10.38 -10.62
CA THR A 92 3.81 -9.83 -11.52
C THR A 92 4.24 -8.45 -11.03
N SER A 93 3.29 -7.57 -10.74
CA SER A 93 3.57 -6.21 -10.25
C SER A 93 4.28 -6.20 -8.88
N ALA A 94 3.91 -7.09 -7.96
CA ALA A 94 4.50 -7.15 -6.62
C ALA A 94 5.94 -7.71 -6.64
N PHE A 95 6.24 -8.61 -7.56
CA PHE A 95 7.51 -9.33 -7.60
C PHE A 95 8.45 -8.92 -8.72
N SER A 96 8.02 -8.05 -9.63
CA SER A 96 8.90 -7.36 -10.57
C SER A 96 9.62 -6.16 -9.94
N GLN A 97 9.22 -5.75 -8.73
CA GLN A 97 9.90 -4.69 -8.00
C GLN A 97 11.32 -5.14 -7.62
N PRO A 98 12.36 -4.33 -7.91
CA PRO A 98 13.73 -4.65 -7.50
C PRO A 98 13.80 -4.66 -5.98
N VAL A 99 14.13 -5.83 -5.41
CA VAL A 99 14.36 -5.98 -3.98
C VAL A 99 15.86 -5.84 -3.73
N ALA A 100 16.27 -4.81 -2.99
CA ALA A 100 17.60 -4.76 -2.40
C ALA A 100 17.57 -5.55 -1.09
N PHE A 101 18.67 -6.23 -0.72
CA PHE A 101 18.73 -6.92 0.57
C PHE A 101 18.44 -5.94 1.70
N GLY A 102 17.44 -6.25 2.53
CA GLY A 102 17.08 -5.46 3.72
C GLY A 102 16.02 -4.37 3.49
N ASP A 103 15.81 -3.93 2.24
CA ASP A 103 14.84 -2.89 1.92
C ASP A 103 13.97 -3.30 0.73
N VAL A 104 12.66 -3.40 0.95
CA VAL A 104 11.71 -3.31 -0.16
C VAL A 104 11.81 -1.86 -0.65
N LEU A 105 12.59 -1.65 -1.72
CA LEU A 105 12.51 -0.44 -2.52
C LEU A 105 11.09 -0.40 -3.06
N SER A 106 10.19 0.18 -2.28
CA SER A 106 8.83 0.46 -2.68
C SER A 106 8.95 1.37 -3.87
N GLN A 107 8.92 0.81 -5.09
CA GLN A 107 8.87 1.63 -6.28
C GLN A 107 7.70 2.58 -6.10
N PRO A 108 7.89 3.88 -6.38
CA PRO A 108 6.85 4.86 -6.20
C PRO A 108 5.71 4.44 -7.14
N ARG A 109 4.62 3.90 -6.58
CA ARG A 109 3.31 4.21 -7.17
C ARG A 109 3.35 5.71 -7.37
N GLN A 110 3.01 6.17 -8.57
CA GLN A 110 2.99 7.57 -9.00
C GLN A 110 2.07 8.46 -8.13
N SER A 111 2.34 8.52 -6.83
CA SER A 111 2.12 9.67 -5.99
C SER A 111 3.42 10.43 -6.16
N SER A 112 3.36 11.68 -6.60
CA SER A 112 4.46 12.64 -6.50
C SER A 112 4.74 12.92 -5.02
N ALA A 113 5.12 11.88 -4.28
CA ALA A 113 5.56 11.96 -2.90
C ALA A 113 6.88 12.70 -2.92
N ASN A 114 6.86 13.95 -2.52
CA ASN A 114 8.06 14.71 -2.29
C ASN A 114 8.42 14.56 -0.81
N HIS A 115 9.60 14.00 -0.56
CA HIS A 115 10.14 13.86 0.78
C HIS A 115 11.04 15.07 1.10
N TYR A 116 10.91 15.60 2.30
CA TYR A 116 11.55 16.84 2.75
C TYR A 116 12.15 16.64 4.14
N ILE A 117 13.39 17.06 4.32
CA ILE A 117 14.14 16.95 5.59
C ILE A 117 14.44 18.36 6.10
N ARG A 118 14.14 18.63 7.38
CA ARG A 118 14.34 19.94 7.99
C ARG A 118 15.82 20.28 8.11
N ILE A 119 16.18 21.48 7.68
CA ILE A 119 17.54 22.02 7.75
C ILE A 119 17.70 22.83 9.04
N GLY A 120 18.87 22.76 9.68
CA GLY A 120 19.23 23.67 10.78
C GLY A 120 18.54 23.39 12.13
N GLY A 121 17.98 22.19 12.32
CA GLY A 121 17.19 21.86 13.52
C GLY A 121 17.99 21.52 14.79
N GLY A 122 19.32 21.32 14.71
CA GLY A 122 20.16 21.02 15.87
C GLY A 122 19.70 19.76 16.62
N VAL A 123 19.25 19.93 17.87
CA VAL A 123 18.70 18.85 18.73
C VAL A 123 17.27 18.45 18.37
N SER A 124 16.71 19.04 17.32
CA SER A 124 15.35 18.80 16.82
C SER A 124 15.44 18.39 15.34
N SER A 125 14.86 17.26 14.96
CA SER A 125 14.72 16.86 13.55
C SER A 125 13.25 16.76 13.14
N ALA A 126 12.97 16.94 11.85
CA ALA A 126 11.65 16.71 11.31
C ALA A 126 11.74 16.34 9.84
N GLU A 127 10.85 15.46 9.43
CA GLU A 127 10.72 14.99 8.05
C GLU A 127 9.27 15.07 7.63
N LEU A 128 9.04 15.42 6.37
CA LEU A 128 7.73 15.57 5.78
C LEU A 128 7.67 14.83 4.45
N THR A 129 6.56 14.13 4.22
CA THR A 129 6.22 13.55 2.93
C THR A 129 4.90 14.16 2.45
N ILE A 130 4.95 14.79 1.28
CA ILE A 130 3.78 15.41 0.66
C ILE A 130 3.34 14.57 -0.52
N HIS A 131 2.16 13.96 -0.42
CA HIS A 131 1.54 13.20 -1.50
C HIS A 131 0.52 14.08 -2.22
N THR A 132 0.70 14.30 -3.53
CA THR A 132 -0.35 14.87 -4.37
C THR A 132 -1.34 13.78 -4.77
N LEU A 133 -2.63 14.04 -4.54
CA LEU A 133 -3.73 13.15 -4.88
C LEU A 133 -4.30 13.46 -6.28
N PRO A 134 -4.97 12.51 -6.94
CA PRO A 134 -5.50 12.71 -8.31
C PRO A 134 -6.50 13.86 -8.47
N ASN A 135 -7.16 14.27 -7.37
CA ASN A 135 -8.11 15.37 -7.35
C ASN A 135 -7.46 16.75 -7.10
N GLY A 136 -6.13 16.81 -6.98
CA GLY A 136 -5.38 18.03 -6.69
C GLY A 136 -5.19 18.33 -5.21
N ASP A 137 -5.84 17.58 -4.31
CA ASP A 137 -5.57 17.67 -2.87
C ASP A 137 -4.17 17.13 -2.54
N VAL A 138 -3.68 17.50 -1.37
CA VAL A 138 -2.43 16.97 -0.83
C VAL A 138 -2.66 16.28 0.52
N ARG A 139 -1.95 15.18 0.73
CA ARG A 139 -1.75 14.58 2.05
C ARG A 139 -0.36 14.92 2.54
N VAL A 140 -0.26 15.52 3.72
CA VAL A 140 1.00 15.84 4.38
C VAL A 140 1.15 14.90 5.55
N VAL A 141 2.21 14.10 5.52
CA VAL A 141 2.59 13.19 6.61
C VAL A 141 3.94 13.63 7.15
N GLY A 142 4.12 13.62 8.47
CA GLY A 142 5.36 14.05 9.10
C GLY A 142 5.69 13.32 10.37
N GLU A 143 6.98 13.20 10.64
CA GLU A 143 7.53 12.83 11.95
C GLU A 143 8.52 13.90 12.42
N ALA A 144 8.45 14.27 13.69
CA ALA A 144 9.35 15.22 14.31
C ALA A 144 9.86 14.70 15.65
N LEU A 145 11.15 14.92 15.88
CA LEU A 145 11.86 14.55 17.10
C LEU A 145 12.39 15.81 17.77
N TRP A 146 12.31 15.88 19.09
CA TRP A 146 12.95 16.91 19.88
C TRP A 146 13.76 16.32 21.03
N GLY A 147 15.00 16.78 21.22
CA GLY A 147 15.89 16.31 22.26
C GLY A 147 16.51 14.95 21.92
N THR A 148 16.96 14.78 20.68
CA THR A 148 17.58 13.54 20.16
C THR A 148 18.89 13.16 20.87
N ASP A 149 19.45 14.09 21.64
CA ASP A 149 20.67 13.95 22.44
C ASP A 149 20.42 13.67 23.93
N ARG A 150 19.16 13.53 24.36
CA ARG A 150 18.79 13.34 25.76
C ARG A 150 18.87 11.87 26.18
N GLU A 151 19.26 11.63 27.43
CA GLU A 151 19.39 10.28 28.04
C GLU A 151 18.12 9.44 27.94
N TYR A 152 16.94 10.06 28.12
CA TYR A 152 15.64 9.38 28.09
C TYR A 152 14.99 9.32 26.70
N GLY A 153 15.73 9.71 25.66
CA GLY A 153 15.27 9.73 24.29
C GLY A 153 14.47 11.00 23.93
N PRO A 154 14.18 11.17 22.62
CA PRO A 154 13.47 12.34 22.13
C PRO A 154 11.99 12.29 22.45
N ASN A 155 11.36 13.47 22.54
CA ASN A 155 9.93 13.57 22.35
C ASN A 155 9.64 13.38 20.86
N ILE A 156 8.62 12.57 20.54
CA ILE A 156 8.26 12.20 19.17
C ILE A 156 6.85 12.69 18.90
N GLY A 157 6.66 13.28 17.72
CA GLY A 157 5.37 13.73 17.24
C GLY A 157 5.13 13.36 15.80
N THR A 158 3.87 13.04 15.49
CA THR A 158 3.44 12.68 14.13
C THR A 158 2.37 13.66 13.64
N LEU A 159 2.42 13.96 12.34
CA LEU A 159 1.48 14.83 11.64
C LEU A 159 0.89 14.05 10.47
N ASP A 160 -0.43 14.09 10.30
CA ASP A 160 -1.11 13.52 9.14
C ASP A 160 -2.39 14.33 8.87
N PHE A 161 -2.42 15.03 7.74
CA PHE A 161 -3.62 15.74 7.31
C PHE A 161 -3.79 15.80 5.80
N LEU A 162 -5.03 16.05 5.40
CA LEU A 162 -5.44 16.35 4.03
C LEU A 162 -5.80 17.82 3.91
N ALA A 163 -5.40 18.45 2.81
CA ALA A 163 -5.73 19.83 2.51
C ALA A 163 -5.76 20.08 1.00
N THR A 164 -6.59 21.03 0.57
CA THR A 164 -6.63 21.51 -0.80
C THR A 164 -5.68 22.71 -0.93
N PRO A 165 -4.64 22.65 -1.78
CA PRO A 165 -3.74 23.78 -2.00
C PRO A 165 -4.46 24.99 -2.61
N ASP A 166 -4.10 26.19 -2.18
CA ASP A 166 -4.55 27.46 -2.73
C ASP A 166 -3.35 28.31 -3.14
N GLY A 167 -3.17 28.50 -4.45
CA GLY A 167 -2.03 29.26 -5.00
C GLY A 167 -0.66 28.68 -4.62
N GLY A 168 -0.54 27.36 -4.46
CA GLY A 168 0.69 26.68 -4.03
C GLY A 168 0.94 26.73 -2.51
N VAL A 169 -0.01 27.26 -1.74
CA VAL A 169 0.03 27.30 -0.28
C VAL A 169 -0.95 26.27 0.28
N VAL A 170 -0.46 25.42 1.19
CA VAL A 170 -1.29 24.42 1.87
C VAL A 170 -1.54 24.92 3.29
N ARG A 171 -2.81 24.99 3.69
CA ARG A 171 -3.20 25.46 5.03
C ARG A 171 -3.98 24.36 5.73
N TYR A 172 -3.71 24.19 7.02
CA TYR A 172 -4.40 23.24 7.87
C TYR A 172 -4.68 23.87 9.24
N GLU A 173 -5.87 23.60 9.78
CA GLU A 173 -6.27 24.04 11.11
C GLU A 173 -6.94 22.87 11.85
N ASN A 174 -6.59 22.67 13.11
CA ASN A 174 -7.19 21.64 13.96
C ASN A 174 -7.46 22.20 15.36
N HIS A 175 -8.70 21.96 15.83
CA HIS A 175 -9.15 22.31 17.17
C HIS A 175 -9.19 21.06 18.05
N LEU A 176 -8.11 20.82 18.79
CA LEU A 176 -8.12 19.76 19.80
C LEU A 176 -9.00 20.16 21.00
N LEU A 177 -9.81 19.21 21.46
CA LEU A 177 -10.66 19.37 22.62
C LEU A 177 -9.80 19.73 23.86
N GLY A 178 -10.07 20.87 24.50
CA GLY A 178 -9.36 21.32 25.70
C GLY A 178 -8.14 22.22 25.45
N LYS A 179 -7.83 22.60 24.20
CA LYS A 179 -6.84 23.65 23.90
C LYS A 179 -7.56 24.97 23.58
N GLU A 180 -7.12 26.07 24.17
CA GLU A 180 -7.70 27.41 23.93
C GLU A 180 -7.40 27.95 22.53
N LYS A 181 -6.24 27.58 21.96
CA LYS A 181 -5.81 28.03 20.62
C LYS A 181 -5.78 26.83 19.67
N PRO A 182 -6.32 26.97 18.45
CA PRO A 182 -6.17 25.93 17.44
C PRO A 182 -4.70 25.78 17.03
N TYR A 183 -4.36 24.59 16.56
CA TYR A 183 -3.13 24.38 15.83
C TYR A 183 -3.34 24.79 14.37
N ARG A 184 -2.39 25.55 13.83
CA ARG A 184 -2.38 25.97 12.43
C ARG A 184 -1.05 25.63 11.80
N ALA A 185 -1.10 25.10 10.58
CA ALA A 185 0.06 24.85 9.76
C ALA A 185 -0.11 25.55 8.40
N VAL A 186 0.97 26.19 7.94
CA VAL A 186 1.06 26.78 6.61
C VAL A 186 2.31 26.24 5.94
N LEU A 187 2.13 25.55 4.82
CA LEU A 187 3.22 25.04 3.99
C LEU A 187 3.30 25.83 2.69
N ARG A 188 4.52 26.19 2.30
CA ARG A 188 4.83 26.85 1.03
C ARG A 188 5.96 26.11 0.34
N ILE A 189 5.67 25.57 -0.84
CA ILE A 189 6.70 24.97 -1.69
C ILE A 189 7.48 26.14 -2.34
N VAL A 190 8.79 26.16 -2.14
CA VAL A 190 9.72 27.15 -2.72
C VAL A 190 10.64 26.44 -3.72
N GLU A 191 11.34 27.20 -4.58
CA GLU A 191 12.13 26.62 -5.69
C GLU A 191 13.04 25.46 -5.29
N ASN A 192 13.69 25.54 -4.11
CA ASN A 192 14.66 24.54 -3.64
C ASN A 192 14.24 23.81 -2.35
N GLY A 193 12.96 23.84 -1.99
CA GLY A 193 12.54 23.26 -0.71
C GLY A 193 11.11 23.55 -0.30
N LEU A 194 10.91 23.59 1.01
CA LEU A 194 9.62 23.81 1.64
C LEU A 194 9.81 24.66 2.90
N VAL A 195 8.94 25.64 3.10
CA VAL A 195 8.82 26.37 4.37
C VAL A 195 7.56 25.90 5.07
N PHE A 196 7.69 25.53 6.34
CA PHE A 196 6.59 25.11 7.21
C PHE A 196 6.48 26.08 8.38
N GLU A 197 5.34 26.75 8.51
CA GLU A 197 5.03 27.67 9.60
C GLU A 197 3.95 27.04 10.50
N GLU A 198 4.13 27.17 11.82
CA GLU A 198 3.19 26.63 12.81
C GLU A 198 2.77 27.70 13.83
N GLU A 199 1.49 27.66 14.19
CA GLU A 199 0.95 28.35 15.36
C GLU A 199 0.25 27.34 16.28
N GLY A 200 0.34 27.54 17.59
CA GLY A 200 -0.34 26.68 18.56
C GLY A 200 0.26 25.27 18.74
N PHE A 201 1.47 25.02 18.25
CA PHE A 201 2.13 23.69 18.30
C PHE A 201 2.55 23.24 19.71
N ASN A 202 2.69 24.17 20.66
CA ASN A 202 3.22 23.87 22.00
C ASN A 202 2.38 22.79 22.72
N GLY A 203 3.00 21.62 22.89
CA GLY A 203 2.36 20.45 23.49
C GLY A 203 1.21 19.88 22.65
N TYR A 204 1.16 20.17 21.34
CA TYR A 204 0.20 19.57 20.41
C TYR A 204 0.67 18.17 19.99
N PHE A 205 1.94 18.05 19.62
CA PHE A 205 2.56 16.78 19.21
C PHE A 205 3.41 16.12 20.30
N GLY A 206 3.54 16.78 21.45
CA GLY A 206 4.52 16.44 22.49
C GLY A 206 5.22 17.71 22.98
N MET A 207 5.91 17.60 24.12
CA MET A 207 6.62 18.76 24.69
C MET A 207 7.74 19.18 23.74
N ASN A 208 7.74 20.45 23.31
CA ASN A 208 8.72 21.05 22.40
C ASN A 208 8.85 20.42 21.00
N VAL A 209 7.95 19.51 20.61
CA VAL A 209 7.93 18.95 19.26
C VAL A 209 7.25 19.94 18.32
N THR A 210 7.90 20.23 17.19
CA THR A 210 7.48 21.20 16.17
C THR A 210 7.89 20.72 14.79
N PHE A 211 7.06 20.99 13.79
CA PHE A 211 7.37 20.85 12.36
C PHE A 211 7.78 22.19 11.73
N GLY A 212 7.73 23.30 12.45
CA GLY A 212 8.17 24.60 11.96
C GLY A 212 9.63 24.58 11.49
N GLY A 213 9.89 25.20 10.34
CA GLY A 213 11.24 25.40 9.80
C GLY A 213 11.33 25.34 8.28
N GLU A 214 12.56 25.39 7.80
CA GLU A 214 12.92 25.24 6.38
C GLU A 214 13.37 23.81 6.10
N TYR A 215 12.97 23.28 4.95
CA TYR A 215 13.24 21.91 4.55
C TYR A 215 13.87 21.84 3.16
N ALA A 216 14.86 20.97 3.00
CA ALA A 216 15.39 20.56 1.70
C ALA A 216 14.60 19.36 1.19
N ARG A 217 14.40 19.28 -0.13
CA ARG A 217 13.87 18.07 -0.76
C ARG A 217 14.94 16.98 -0.72
N ALA A 218 14.59 15.81 -0.20
CA ALA A 218 15.46 14.64 -0.26
C ALA A 218 15.55 14.14 -1.72
N THR A 219 16.77 13.96 -2.21
CA THR A 219 17.08 13.44 -3.54
C THR A 219 17.04 11.93 -3.59
#